data_AF-M1UDZ3-F1
#
_entry.id   AF-M1UDZ3-F1
#
_cell.length_a   1.000
_cell.length_b   1.000
_cell.length_c   1.000
_cell.angle_alpha   90.00
_cell.angle_beta   90.00
_cell.angle_gamma   90.00
#
_symmetry.space_group_name_H-M   'P 1'
#
loop_
_entity.id
_entity.type
_entity.pdbx_description
1 polymer ?
#
loop_
_entity_poly.entity_id
_entity_poly.type
_entity_poly.pdbx_seq_one_letter_code
_entity_poly.pdbx_strand_id
1 'polypeptide(L)'
;MQHFSFAVDESYAKKNNEFLRDAKRLQISALCFGLVLLAVGAGGYYLAHGAVWGWLVLGVMAIMALISFIMIPVIPRQMGSAQSLYDNYDLVPAVIAEVNPRDVVLLALVNTNVDNTLKPKWGLAIRTINRVGVHERRLGERVPAVAVSGRRTVKDQDHWDEVSPMPITWGTTDKDVVREAEKTIPHELWAKLEKNRGKLAEVKKTSNNLLVL
;
A
#
# COMPACT_ATOMS: atom_id res chain seq x y z
N MET A 1 15.08 -0.22 15.00
CA MET A 1 13.71 -0.74 14.79
C MET A 1 13.78 -2.25 14.76
N GLN A 2 12.67 -2.96 14.96
CA GLN A 2 12.70 -4.42 15.10
C GLN A 2 12.19 -5.06 13.82
N HIS A 3 13.08 -5.73 13.10
CA HIS A 3 12.71 -6.61 12.01
C HIS A 3 12.01 -7.84 12.60
N PHE A 4 10.80 -8.11 12.13
CA PHE A 4 10.03 -9.29 12.48
C PHE A 4 9.74 -10.06 11.20
N SER A 5 10.28 -11.27 11.09
CA SER A 5 10.05 -12.15 9.95
C SER A 5 9.20 -13.34 10.40
N PHE A 6 8.29 -13.75 9.52
CA PHE A 6 7.45 -14.93 9.70
C PHE A 6 7.19 -15.57 8.33
N ALA A 7 6.81 -16.84 8.33
CA ALA A 7 6.43 -17.52 7.10
C ALA A 7 5.06 -17.02 6.62
N VAL A 8 5.03 -16.34 5.47
CA VAL A 8 3.80 -15.83 4.86
C VAL A 8 3.07 -16.95 4.13
N ASP A 9 1.79 -17.14 4.42
CA ASP A 9 0.92 -17.94 3.57
C ASP A 9 0.59 -17.13 2.31
N GLU A 10 1.36 -17.38 1.24
CA GLU A 10 1.18 -16.67 -0.03
C GLU A 10 -0.23 -16.83 -0.62
N SER A 11 -0.84 -18.01 -0.45
CA SER A 11 -2.15 -18.30 -1.04
C SER A 11 -3.25 -17.49 -0.34
N TYR A 12 -3.12 -17.34 0.97
CA TYR A 12 -3.96 -16.48 1.79
C TYR A 12 -3.68 -15.01 1.51
N ALA A 13 -2.41 -14.60 1.46
CA ALA A 13 -2.00 -13.23 1.23
C ALA A 13 -2.51 -12.72 -0.13
N LYS A 14 -2.40 -13.48 -1.21
CA LYS A 14 -2.93 -13.10 -2.54
C LYS A 14 -4.44 -12.81 -2.54
N LYS A 15 -5.20 -13.40 -1.60
CA LYS A 15 -6.64 -13.20 -1.47
C LYS A 15 -6.99 -12.07 -0.51
N ASN A 16 -6.19 -11.83 0.53
CA ASN A 16 -6.53 -10.97 1.67
C ASN A 16 -5.71 -9.68 1.75
N ASN A 17 -4.49 -9.69 1.23
CA ASN A 17 -3.64 -8.52 1.20
C ASN A 17 -4.16 -7.54 0.14
N GLU A 18 -4.60 -6.37 0.61
CA GLU A 18 -5.18 -5.37 -0.28
C GLU A 18 -4.14 -4.74 -1.19
N PHE A 19 -2.85 -4.67 -0.82
CA PHE A 19 -1.79 -4.23 -1.73
C PHE A 19 -1.67 -5.13 -2.96
N LEU A 20 -1.69 -6.45 -2.74
CA LEU A 20 -1.61 -7.42 -3.85
C LEU A 20 -2.87 -7.37 -4.72
N ARG A 21 -4.03 -7.12 -4.10
CA ARG A 21 -5.29 -6.93 -4.83
C ARG A 21 -5.26 -5.66 -5.67
N ASP A 22 -4.76 -4.56 -5.14
CA ASP A 22 -4.67 -3.28 -5.83
C ASP A 22 -3.67 -3.37 -7.01
N ALA A 23 -2.56 -4.09 -6.82
CA ALA A 23 -1.63 -4.43 -7.90
C ALA A 23 -2.32 -5.18 -9.05
N LYS A 24 -3.08 -6.23 -8.71
CA LYS A 24 -3.83 -7.02 -9.70
C LYS A 24 -4.89 -6.18 -10.41
N ARG A 25 -5.57 -5.30 -9.68
CA ARG A 25 -6.55 -4.37 -10.26
C ARG A 25 -5.86 -3.42 -11.25
N LEU A 26 -4.68 -2.92 -10.92
CA LEU A 26 -3.89 -2.06 -11.81
C LEU A 26 -3.46 -2.80 -13.09
N GLN A 27 -3.08 -4.08 -13.00
CA GLN A 27 -2.79 -4.91 -14.18
C GLN A 27 -4.01 -5.04 -15.10
N ILE A 28 -5.19 -5.30 -14.53
CA ILE A 28 -6.44 -5.39 -15.29
C ILE A 28 -6.77 -4.05 -15.94
N SER A 29 -6.62 -2.94 -15.22
CA SER A 29 -6.80 -1.60 -15.77
C SER A 29 -5.84 -1.33 -16.94
N ALA A 30 -4.56 -1.70 -16.81
CA ALA A 30 -3.58 -1.54 -17.88
C ALA A 30 -3.93 -2.38 -19.13
N LEU A 31 -4.40 -3.60 -18.94
CA LEU A 31 -4.90 -4.46 -20.03
C LEU A 31 -6.10 -3.84 -20.74
N CYS A 32 -7.14 -3.46 -19.99
CA CYS A 32 -8.34 -2.85 -20.55
C CYS A 32 -8.02 -1.54 -21.28
N PHE A 33 -7.17 -0.70 -20.70
CA PHE A 33 -6.76 0.56 -21.30
C PHE A 33 -5.99 0.35 -22.60
N GLY A 34 -5.04 -0.60 -22.64
CA GLY A 34 -4.33 -0.96 -23.85
C GLY A 34 -5.26 -1.45 -24.98
N LEU A 35 -6.28 -2.25 -24.65
CA LEU A 35 -7.28 -2.69 -25.62
C LEU A 35 -8.14 -1.54 -26.17
N VAL A 36 -8.54 -0.60 -25.30
CA VAL A 36 -9.29 0.59 -25.72
C VAL A 36 -8.45 1.47 -26.65
N LEU A 37 -7.17 1.67 -26.36
CA LEU A 37 -6.26 2.43 -27.22
C LEU A 37 -6.14 1.79 -28.61
N LEU A 38 -6.01 0.47 -28.70
CA LEU A 38 -5.98 -0.24 -29.99
C LEU A 38 -7.28 -0.08 -30.77
N ALA A 39 -8.44 -0.18 -30.08
CA ALA A 39 -9.74 0.03 -30.71
C ALA A 39 -9.91 1.46 -31.25
N VAL A 40 -9.49 2.48 -30.49
CA VAL A 40 -9.50 3.88 -30.91
C VAL A 40 -8.54 4.11 -32.08
N GLY A 41 -7.33 3.54 -32.03
CA GLY A 41 -6.36 3.62 -33.12
C GLY A 41 -6.87 3.00 -34.42
N ALA A 42 -7.45 1.80 -34.34
CA ALA A 42 -8.04 1.12 -35.49
C ALA A 42 -9.27 1.86 -36.04
N GLY A 43 -10.13 2.38 -35.17
CA GLY A 43 -11.28 3.20 -35.56
C GLY A 43 -10.85 4.50 -36.25
N GLY A 44 -9.85 5.19 -35.70
CA GLY A 44 -9.27 6.39 -36.31
C GLY A 44 -8.66 6.12 -37.68
N TYR A 45 -7.95 5.01 -37.84
CA TYR A 45 -7.43 4.56 -39.13
C TYR A 45 -8.54 4.29 -40.15
N TYR A 46 -9.62 3.60 -39.74
CA TYR A 46 -10.75 3.30 -40.61
C TYR A 46 -11.48 4.57 -41.07
N LEU A 47 -11.72 5.52 -40.16
CA LEU A 47 -12.35 6.81 -40.47
C LEU A 47 -11.49 7.72 -41.36
N ALA A 48 -10.17 7.51 -41.37
CA ALA A 48 -9.25 8.30 -42.17
C ALA A 48 -9.27 7.95 -43.66
N HIS A 49 -9.91 6.86 -44.07
CA HIS A 49 -10.00 6.41 -45.47
C HIS A 49 -8.64 6.42 -46.21
N GLY A 50 -7.55 6.04 -45.52
CA GLY A 50 -6.19 6.00 -46.09
C GLY A 50 -5.40 7.30 -46.01
N ALA A 51 -5.92 8.34 -45.36
CA ALA A 51 -5.18 9.57 -45.10
C ALA A 51 -4.00 9.35 -44.15
N VAL A 52 -2.92 10.11 -44.36
CA VAL A 52 -1.65 9.98 -43.61
C VAL A 52 -1.84 10.17 -42.09
N TRP A 53 -2.77 11.04 -41.68
CA TRP A 53 -3.04 11.26 -40.25
C TRP A 53 -3.62 10.02 -39.56
N GLY A 54 -4.32 9.14 -40.28
CA GLY A 54 -4.83 7.88 -39.73
C GLY A 54 -3.71 6.93 -39.32
N TRP A 55 -2.62 6.87 -40.09
CA TRP A 55 -1.42 6.12 -39.73
C TRP A 55 -0.71 6.69 -38.51
N LEU A 56 -0.65 8.03 -38.38
CA LEU A 56 -0.09 8.68 -37.20
C LEU A 56 -0.88 8.35 -35.94
N VAL A 57 -2.22 8.44 -35.99
CA VAL A 57 -3.09 8.09 -34.86
C VAL A 57 -2.92 6.63 -34.46
N LEU A 58 -2.93 5.71 -35.43
CA LEU A 58 -2.72 4.29 -35.17
C LEU A 58 -1.36 4.03 -34.53
N GLY A 59 -0.29 4.64 -35.04
CA GLY A 59 1.06 4.50 -34.51
C GLY A 59 1.20 4.97 -33.06
N VAL A 60 0.68 6.17 -32.74
CA VAL A 60 0.70 6.71 -31.38
C VAL A 60 -0.09 5.83 -30.42
N MET A 61 -1.30 5.42 -30.80
CA MET A 61 -2.14 4.54 -29.98
C MET A 61 -1.51 3.17 -29.76
N ALA A 62 -0.85 2.60 -30.79
CA ALA A 62 -0.14 1.33 -30.69
C ALA A 62 1.05 1.41 -29.72
N ILE A 63 1.83 2.51 -29.75
CA ILE A 63 2.93 2.73 -28.80
C ILE A 63 2.41 2.85 -27.37
N MET A 64 1.35 3.63 -27.15
CA MET A 64 0.75 3.78 -25.81
C MET A 64 0.16 2.45 -25.30
N ALA A 65 -0.47 1.66 -26.17
CA ALA A 65 -0.97 0.33 -25.83
C ALA A 65 0.17 -0.63 -25.47
N LEU A 66 1.27 -0.60 -26.24
CA LEU A 66 2.47 -1.39 -25.96
C LEU A 66 3.05 -1.05 -24.57
N ILE A 67 3.20 0.23 -24.24
CA ILE A 67 3.66 0.66 -22.91
C ILE A 67 2.71 0.14 -21.82
N SER A 68 1.39 0.21 -22.05
CA SER A 68 0.40 -0.30 -21.10
C SER A 68 0.53 -1.81 -20.87
N PHE A 69 0.78 -2.60 -21.93
CA PHE A 69 1.01 -4.03 -21.81
C PHE A 69 2.34 -4.38 -21.16
N ILE A 70 3.39 -3.61 -21.40
CA ILE A 70 4.69 -3.76 -20.70
C ILE A 70 4.52 -3.56 -19.19
N MET A 71 3.63 -2.66 -18.76
CA MET A 71 3.38 -2.42 -17.33
C MET A 71 2.74 -3.62 -16.62
N ILE A 72 2.01 -4.49 -17.31
CA ILE A 72 1.33 -5.66 -16.71
C ILE A 72 2.32 -6.57 -15.95
N PRO A 73 3.45 -7.03 -16.53
CA PRO A 73 4.43 -7.82 -15.80
C PRO A 73 5.40 -6.97 -14.94
N VAL A 74 5.53 -5.65 -15.19
CA VAL A 74 6.42 -4.77 -14.41
C VAL A 74 5.85 -4.45 -13.03
N ILE A 75 4.56 -4.11 -12.94
CA ILE A 75 3.86 -3.80 -11.68
C ILE A 75 4.11 -4.85 -10.58
N PRO A 76 3.85 -6.15 -10.79
CA PRO A 76 4.04 -7.16 -9.74
C PRO A 76 5.53 -7.37 -9.42
N ARG A 77 6.43 -7.20 -10.39
CA ARG A 77 7.87 -7.35 -10.16
C ARG A 77 8.43 -6.25 -9.26
N GLN A 78 7.92 -5.03 -9.40
CA GLN A 78 8.34 -3.90 -8.56
C GLN A 78 7.84 -4.02 -7.11
N MET A 79 6.71 -4.69 -6.89
CA MET A 79 6.13 -4.87 -5.54
C MET A 79 6.74 -6.06 -4.78
N GLY A 80 7.44 -6.97 -5.45
CA GLY A 80 8.04 -8.15 -4.83
C GLY A 80 7.02 -9.22 -4.42
N SER A 81 7.49 -10.23 -3.69
CA SER A 81 6.62 -11.24 -3.08
C SER A 81 6.00 -10.70 -1.79
N ALA A 82 4.87 -11.28 -1.35
CA ALA A 82 4.27 -10.94 -0.07
C ALA A 82 5.29 -11.08 1.08
N GLN A 83 6.11 -12.14 1.04
CA GLN A 83 7.22 -12.38 1.97
C GLN A 83 8.19 -11.20 2.02
N SER A 84 8.66 -10.73 0.86
CA SER A 84 9.60 -9.61 0.79
C SER A 84 9.05 -8.30 1.38
N LEU A 85 7.73 -8.09 1.34
CA LEU A 85 7.11 -6.92 1.99
C LEU A 85 7.11 -7.02 3.52
N TYR A 86 7.03 -8.21 4.10
CA TYR A 86 7.13 -8.33 5.56
C TYR A 86 8.57 -8.33 6.04
N ASP A 87 9.49 -8.91 5.26
CA ASP A 87 10.90 -9.00 5.65
C ASP A 87 11.63 -7.64 5.55
N ASN A 88 11.28 -6.81 4.56
CA ASN A 88 12.00 -5.56 4.29
C ASN A 88 11.49 -4.34 5.05
N TYR A 89 10.30 -4.43 5.67
CA TYR A 89 9.68 -3.28 6.36
C TYR A 89 9.61 -3.52 7.86
N ASP A 90 9.86 -2.44 8.61
CA ASP A 90 9.90 -2.48 10.06
C ASP A 90 8.50 -2.70 10.67
N LEU A 91 8.49 -3.47 11.76
CA LEU A 91 7.30 -3.69 12.56
C LEU A 91 6.93 -2.42 13.35
N VAL A 92 5.65 -2.05 13.31
CA VAL A 92 5.10 -0.84 13.92
C VAL A 92 3.79 -1.12 14.66
N PRO A 93 3.48 -0.38 15.73
CA PRO A 93 2.18 -0.46 16.36
C PRO A 93 1.12 0.23 15.48
N ALA A 94 -0.02 -0.43 15.32
CA ALA A 94 -1.23 0.19 14.79
C ALA A 94 -2.43 -0.14 15.68
N VAL A 95 -3.42 0.74 15.68
CA VAL A 95 -4.71 0.55 16.36
C VAL A 95 -5.86 0.82 15.42
N ILE A 96 -6.99 0.16 15.65
CA ILE A 96 -8.25 0.54 15.00
C ILE A 96 -8.70 1.88 15.58
N ALA A 97 -8.63 2.94 14.78
CA ALA A 97 -8.99 4.30 15.18
C ALA A 97 -10.39 4.72 14.75
N GLU A 98 -11.02 4.00 13.82
CA GLU A 98 -12.40 4.18 13.41
C GLU A 98 -12.99 2.86 12.93
N VAL A 99 -14.27 2.63 13.23
CA VAL A 99 -15.03 1.45 12.78
C VAL A 99 -16.23 1.93 11.97
N ASN A 100 -16.25 1.56 10.69
CA ASN A 100 -17.37 1.83 9.80
C ASN A 100 -18.16 0.54 9.55
N PRO A 101 -19.37 0.60 8.93
CA PRO A 101 -20.14 -0.61 8.66
C PRO A 101 -19.37 -1.64 7.81
N ARG A 102 -18.62 -1.19 6.80
CA ARG A 102 -17.95 -2.06 5.82
C ARG A 102 -16.43 -2.14 5.94
N ASP A 103 -15.81 -1.21 6.64
CA ASP A 103 -14.36 -1.10 6.79
C ASP A 103 -13.95 -0.64 8.20
N VAL A 104 -12.65 -0.57 8.44
CA VAL A 104 -12.06 0.08 9.62
C VAL A 104 -10.89 0.95 9.19
N VAL A 105 -10.59 2.00 9.96
CA VAL A 105 -9.40 2.83 9.76
C VAL A 105 -8.35 2.45 10.78
N LEU A 106 -7.20 1.97 10.30
CA LEU A 106 -6.01 1.80 11.11
C LEU A 106 -5.27 3.12 11.25
N LEU A 107 -4.76 3.38 12.45
CA LEU A 107 -3.81 4.44 12.75
C LEU A 107 -2.52 3.80 13.27
N ALA A 108 -1.41 4.06 12.60
CA ALA A 108 -0.11 3.49 12.93
C ALA A 108 0.90 4.58 13.28
N LEU A 109 1.81 4.26 14.20
CA LEU A 109 2.96 5.11 14.49
C LEU A 109 4.15 4.65 13.66
N VAL A 110 4.65 5.51 12.78
CA VAL A 110 5.69 5.16 11.80
C VAL A 110 6.90 6.08 11.93
N ASN A 111 8.08 5.59 11.56
CA ASN A 111 9.24 6.44 11.31
C ASN A 111 9.17 6.97 9.89
N THR A 112 9.30 8.28 9.71
CA THR A 112 9.28 8.90 8.38
C THR A 112 10.68 9.03 7.79
N ASN A 113 11.78 8.82 8.52
CA ASN A 113 13.10 8.88 7.90
C ASN A 113 13.27 7.73 6.89
N VAL A 114 13.96 8.02 5.79
CA VAL A 114 14.43 7.00 4.84
C VAL A 114 15.59 6.22 5.43
N ASP A 115 16.50 6.90 6.13
CA ASP A 115 17.57 6.28 6.90
C ASP A 115 17.07 5.93 8.32
N ASN A 116 16.86 4.63 8.53
CA ASN A 116 16.38 4.07 9.80
C ASN A 116 17.46 4.01 10.89
N THR A 117 18.71 4.39 10.60
CA THR A 117 19.78 4.52 11.61
C THR A 117 19.73 5.86 12.35
N LEU A 118 19.09 6.86 11.76
CA LEU A 118 18.92 8.18 12.37
C LEU A 118 17.90 8.14 13.50
N LYS A 119 17.94 9.16 14.36
CA LYS A 119 16.92 9.35 15.40
C LYS A 119 15.52 9.39 14.75
N PRO A 120 14.57 8.52 15.16
CA PRO A 120 13.30 8.40 14.46
C PRO A 120 12.50 9.71 14.47
N LYS A 121 12.03 10.10 13.29
CA LYS A 121 11.06 11.18 13.12
C LYS A 121 9.68 10.54 13.04
N TRP A 122 8.91 10.70 14.11
CA TRP A 122 7.64 10.00 14.23
C TRP A 122 6.54 10.65 13.41
N GLY A 123 5.73 9.83 12.77
CA GLY A 123 4.50 10.24 12.11
C GLY A 123 3.35 9.29 12.43
N LEU A 124 2.13 9.76 12.20
CA LEU A 124 0.93 8.96 12.21
C LEU A 124 0.48 8.71 10.79
N ALA A 125 0.41 7.43 10.42
CA ALA A 125 -0.11 7.00 9.14
C ALA A 125 -1.49 6.36 9.32
N ILE A 126 -2.42 6.63 8.39
CA ILE A 126 -3.71 5.92 8.36
C ILE A 126 -3.87 5.04 7.14
N ARG A 127 -4.58 3.93 7.31
CA ARG A 127 -5.04 3.09 6.21
C ARG A 127 -6.44 2.54 6.50
N THR A 128 -7.35 2.73 5.56
CA THR A 128 -8.65 2.05 5.58
C THR A 128 -8.49 0.63 5.07
N ILE A 129 -9.02 -0.35 5.80
CA ILE A 129 -8.95 -1.76 5.46
C ILE A 129 -10.31 -2.44 5.63
N ASN A 130 -10.59 -3.44 4.80
CA ASN A 130 -11.84 -4.21 4.89
C ASN A 130 -11.67 -5.50 5.70
N ARG A 131 -10.43 -5.97 5.88
CA ARG A 131 -10.13 -7.26 6.51
C ARG A 131 -9.11 -7.08 7.62
N VAL A 132 -9.57 -7.26 8.86
CA VAL A 132 -8.74 -7.20 10.07
C VAL A 132 -8.09 -8.54 10.42
N GLY A 133 -8.54 -9.63 9.79
CA GLY A 133 -8.04 -10.99 10.03
C GLY A 133 -8.53 -11.54 11.36
N VAL A 134 -7.60 -11.91 12.26
CA VAL A 134 -7.91 -12.54 13.56
C VAL A 134 -8.34 -11.54 14.64
N HIS A 135 -8.27 -10.23 14.38
CA HIS A 135 -8.62 -9.17 15.32
C HIS A 135 -10.11 -8.84 15.33
N GLU A 136 -10.60 -8.28 16.44
CA GLU A 136 -11.96 -7.77 16.56
C GLU A 136 -12.10 -6.39 15.87
N ARG A 137 -13.24 -6.12 15.21
CA ARG A 137 -13.53 -4.81 14.62
C ARG A 137 -13.99 -3.82 15.72
N ARG A 138 -13.09 -3.49 16.64
CA ARG A 138 -13.36 -2.64 17.81
C ARG A 138 -12.37 -1.48 17.88
N LEU A 139 -12.88 -0.30 18.26
CA LEU A 139 -12.06 0.87 18.55
C LEU A 139 -10.97 0.55 19.59
N GLY A 140 -9.74 0.98 19.32
CA GLY A 140 -8.58 0.77 20.19
C GLY A 140 -7.96 -0.63 20.11
N GLU A 141 -8.52 -1.55 19.32
CA GLU A 141 -7.92 -2.87 19.10
C GLU A 141 -6.52 -2.72 18.53
N ARG A 142 -5.54 -3.40 19.14
CA ARG A 142 -4.14 -3.41 18.70
C ARG A 142 -3.97 -4.35 17.52
N VAL A 143 -3.36 -3.84 16.47
CA VAL A 143 -3.13 -4.55 15.21
C VAL A 143 -1.65 -4.35 14.85
N PRO A 144 -0.76 -5.31 15.14
CA PRO A 144 0.63 -5.22 14.69
C PRO A 144 0.67 -5.15 13.16
N ALA A 145 1.48 -4.23 12.64
CA ALA A 145 1.59 -3.96 11.20
C ALA A 145 3.04 -3.70 10.81
N VAL A 146 3.37 -3.80 9.53
CA VAL A 146 4.62 -3.29 8.97
C VAL A 146 4.38 -1.95 8.28
N ALA A 147 5.36 -1.06 8.36
CA ALA A 147 5.29 0.27 7.76
C ALA A 147 5.77 0.24 6.30
N VAL A 148 4.88 -0.06 5.35
CA VAL A 148 5.25 -0.09 3.93
C VAL A 148 5.43 1.35 3.44
N SER A 149 6.68 1.74 3.24
CA SER A 149 7.04 3.06 2.73
C SER A 149 6.60 3.23 1.28
N GLY A 150 5.95 4.35 0.99
CA GLY A 150 5.40 4.69 -0.32
C GLY A 150 6.24 5.72 -1.06
N ARG A 151 5.73 6.95 -1.15
CA ARG A 151 6.26 8.01 -2.01
C ARG A 151 7.25 8.90 -1.29
N ARG A 152 8.19 9.45 -2.07
CA ARG A 152 9.06 10.57 -1.70
C ARG A 152 8.84 11.69 -2.70
N THR A 153 8.82 12.93 -2.23
CA THR A 153 8.77 14.11 -3.09
C THR A 153 10.17 14.49 -3.54
N VAL A 154 10.26 15.23 -4.64
CA VAL A 154 11.54 15.74 -5.15
C VAL A 154 12.20 16.70 -4.15
N LYS A 155 11.41 17.33 -3.27
CA LYS A 155 11.89 18.34 -2.31
C LYS A 155 12.48 17.72 -1.05
N ASP A 156 12.00 16.56 -0.61
CA ASP A 156 12.46 15.88 0.59
C ASP A 156 12.75 14.41 0.26
N GLN A 157 14.04 14.12 0.07
CA GLN A 157 14.53 12.76 -0.22
C GLN A 157 14.88 11.99 1.05
N ASP A 158 14.95 12.67 2.19
CA ASP A 158 15.38 12.11 3.46
C ASP A 158 14.20 11.57 4.27
N HIS A 159 12.97 11.96 3.90
CA HIS A 159 11.75 11.52 4.56
C HIS A 159 10.72 10.93 3.57
N TRP A 160 9.94 9.98 4.06
CA TRP A 160 8.77 9.44 3.40
C TRP A 160 7.58 10.37 3.56
N ASP A 161 6.96 10.73 2.43
CA ASP A 161 5.76 11.56 2.38
C ASP A 161 4.47 10.72 2.49
N GLU A 162 4.59 9.42 2.28
CA GLU A 162 3.51 8.46 2.41
C GLU A 162 4.06 7.15 2.99
N VAL A 163 3.41 6.66 4.05
CA VAL A 163 3.69 5.36 4.64
C VAL A 163 2.35 4.68 4.86
N SER A 164 2.21 3.45 4.39
CA SER A 164 0.97 2.69 4.50
C SER A 164 1.15 1.50 5.44
N PRO A 165 0.47 1.48 6.61
CA PRO A 165 0.54 0.33 7.50
C PRO A 165 -0.11 -0.90 6.88
N MET A 166 0.60 -2.03 6.90
CA MET A 166 0.15 -3.32 6.39
C MET A 166 0.06 -4.32 7.57
N PRO A 167 -1.15 -4.73 7.99
CA PRO A 167 -1.32 -5.66 9.11
C PRO A 167 -0.64 -7.00 8.87
N ILE A 168 -0.03 -7.56 9.92
CA ILE A 168 0.57 -8.91 9.88
C ILE A 168 -0.48 -9.97 9.49
N THR A 169 -1.74 -9.74 9.87
CA THR A 169 -2.87 -10.63 9.56
C THR A 169 -3.23 -10.72 8.08
N TRP A 170 -2.62 -9.91 7.21
CA TRP A 170 -2.74 -10.09 5.76
C TRP A 170 -1.77 -11.14 5.21
N GLY A 171 -0.73 -11.47 5.95
CA GLY A 171 0.26 -12.49 5.57
C GLY A 171 0.05 -13.84 6.24
N THR A 172 -0.70 -13.90 7.35
CA THR A 172 -0.92 -15.14 8.11
C THR A 172 -2.26 -15.14 8.85
N THR A 173 -2.80 -16.34 9.07
CA THR A 173 -3.93 -16.59 9.98
C THR A 173 -3.49 -17.14 11.34
N ASP A 174 -2.18 -17.36 11.53
CA ASP A 174 -1.63 -17.90 12.76
C ASP A 174 -1.68 -16.83 13.88
N LYS A 175 -2.46 -17.14 14.93
CA LYS A 175 -2.65 -16.24 16.07
C LYS A 175 -1.38 -16.13 16.92
N ASP A 176 -0.52 -17.13 16.93
CA ASP A 176 0.70 -17.10 17.72
C ASP A 176 1.73 -16.17 17.08
N VAL A 177 1.86 -16.18 15.74
CA VAL A 177 2.67 -15.20 14.99
C VAL A 177 2.19 -13.76 15.24
N VAL A 178 0.87 -13.53 15.22
CA VAL A 178 0.30 -12.19 15.47
C VAL A 178 0.59 -11.74 16.90
N ARG A 179 0.45 -12.64 17.88
CA ARG A 179 0.74 -12.34 19.29
C ARG A 179 2.23 -12.06 19.52
N GLU A 180 3.10 -12.80 18.83
CA GLU A 180 4.54 -12.59 18.88
C GLU A 180 4.91 -11.22 18.28
N ALA A 181 4.35 -10.86 17.14
CA ALA A 181 4.52 -9.54 16.53
C ALA A 181 4.08 -8.43 17.50
N GLU A 182 2.90 -8.55 18.12
CA GLU A 182 2.42 -7.54 19.08
C GLU A 182 3.40 -7.36 20.26
N LYS A 183 3.92 -8.46 20.80
CA LYS A 183 4.88 -8.46 21.92
C LYS A 183 6.25 -7.91 21.55
N THR A 184 6.66 -8.12 20.31
CA THR A 184 7.94 -7.65 19.76
C THR A 184 7.97 -6.12 19.75
N ILE A 185 6.86 -5.48 19.38
CA ILE A 185 6.77 -4.01 19.36
C ILE A 185 7.01 -3.42 20.76
N PRO A 186 7.99 -2.51 20.94
CA PRO A 186 8.26 -1.90 22.23
C PRO A 186 7.04 -1.19 22.83
N HIS A 187 6.81 -1.41 24.12
CA HIS A 187 5.67 -0.83 24.86
C HIS A 187 5.60 0.70 24.78
N GLU A 188 6.75 1.38 24.70
CA GLU A 188 6.84 2.83 24.51
C GLU A 188 6.23 3.31 23.18
N LEU A 189 6.29 2.51 22.12
CA LEU A 189 5.69 2.85 20.83
C LEU A 189 4.18 2.71 20.88
N TRP A 190 3.67 1.67 21.56
CA TRP A 190 2.25 1.54 21.86
C TRP A 190 1.71 2.73 22.67
N ALA A 191 2.43 3.12 23.72
CA ALA A 191 2.04 4.27 24.56
C ALA A 191 2.07 5.58 23.76
N LYS A 192 3.06 5.77 22.89
CA LYS A 192 3.16 6.95 22.03
C LYS A 192 2.03 7.02 21.00
N LEU A 193 1.67 5.89 20.39
CA LEU A 193 0.52 5.81 19.48
C LEU A 193 -0.78 6.18 20.21
N GLU A 194 -1.02 5.59 21.38
CA GLU A 194 -2.23 5.83 22.17
C GLU A 194 -2.35 7.32 22.58
N LYS A 195 -1.25 7.94 23.01
CA LYS A 195 -1.21 9.37 23.33
C LYS A 195 -1.61 10.27 22.15
N ASN A 196 -1.33 9.83 20.93
CA ASN A 196 -1.60 10.60 19.71
C ASN A 196 -2.85 10.13 18.95
N ARG A 197 -3.60 9.14 19.46
CA ARG A 197 -4.80 8.59 18.79
C ARG A 197 -5.86 9.65 18.48
N GLY A 198 -5.98 10.66 19.34
CA GLY A 198 -6.91 11.78 19.14
C GLY A 198 -6.65 12.63 17.89
N LYS A 199 -5.47 12.53 17.28
CA LYS A 199 -5.10 13.27 16.06
C LYS A 199 -5.64 12.66 14.77
N LEU A 200 -6.45 11.59 14.82
CA LEU A 200 -7.01 10.92 13.63
C LEU A 200 -7.61 11.92 12.61
N ALA A 201 -8.40 12.88 13.10
CA ALA A 201 -9.03 13.89 12.25
C ALA A 201 -8.02 14.81 11.55
N GLU A 202 -6.87 15.07 12.18
CA GLU A 202 -5.78 15.83 11.56
C GLU A 202 -5.08 15.00 10.49
N VAL A 203 -4.82 13.71 10.75
CA VAL A 203 -4.21 12.82 9.74
C VAL A 203 -5.09 12.72 8.50
N LYS A 204 -6.41 12.59 8.66
CA LYS A 204 -7.39 12.56 7.55
C LYS A 204 -7.43 13.84 6.71
N LYS A 205 -6.97 14.98 7.25
CA LYS A 205 -6.89 16.25 6.52
C LYS A 205 -5.62 16.36 5.67
N THR A 206 -4.63 15.52 5.91
CA THR A 206 -3.40 15.50 5.11
C THR A 206 -3.65 14.85 3.75
N SER A 207 -2.91 15.26 2.72
CA SER A 207 -3.08 14.72 1.37
C SER A 207 -2.66 13.26 1.23
N ASN A 208 -1.70 12.82 2.05
CA ASN A 208 -1.06 11.52 1.93
C ASN A 208 -1.35 10.60 3.12
N ASN A 209 -2.39 10.90 3.91
CA ASN A 209 -2.76 10.10 5.07
C ASN A 209 -1.61 9.91 6.08
N LEU A 210 -0.69 10.88 6.14
CA LEU A 210 0.50 10.89 6.97
C LEU A 210 0.67 12.26 7.64
N LEU A 211 0.71 12.27 8.97
CA LEU A 211 0.95 13.46 9.78
C LEU A 211 2.25 13.29 10.58
N VAL A 212 3.24 14.14 10.33
CA VAL A 212 4.47 14.20 11.14
C VAL A 212 4.16 14.81 12.52
N LEU A 213 4.71 14.23 13.58
CA LEU A 213 4.49 14.62 14.98
C LEU A 213 5.46 15.68 15.50
#